data_AF-B3RU13-F1
#
_entry.id   AF-B3RU13-F1
#
_cell.length_a   1.000
_cell.length_b   1.000
_cell.length_c   1.000
_cell.angle_alpha   90.00
_cell.angle_beta   90.00
_cell.angle_gamma   90.00
#
_symmetry.space_group_name_H-M   'P 1'
#
loop_
_entity.id
_entity.type
_entity.pdbx_description
1 polymer ?
#
loop_
_entity_poly.entity_id
_entity_poly.type
_entity_poly.pdbx_seq_one_letter_code
_entity_poly.pdbx_strand_id
1 'polypeptide(L)'
;MASNRSSAITGHRVFAPFVTWIPGVLGSLANIAAIIVHCKRFRKNTNTVQRVSSIHHNNGNRLHATPSYLLAHLAFADLIGTFYMTAIAAVDVYLDRQSYPSNDRSQYYQWPNSSFCAVLRFLNCVSTIASSSFAVLIAIERSKLILHYRALSWQDYRITILVITSIIWMIAIITASIVTILSRTLTRIPFDDTYDVNGLCIYLNTSPEILFYSATCYLAYCFISYCLVIIIYAHIIFTLGWCQQSIPSRQHHSRNDAILVRNEIRPWLIFFAIAIAITDATTWLPLSLAILLQPMEINQTVASLKYVSISVILLQKVNMAIHPFIYSSPISNVNNILINS
;
A
#
# COMPACT_ATOMS: atom_id res chain seq x y z
N MET A 1 -23.17 28.52 -25.21
CA MET A 1 -22.02 27.64 -24.89
C MET A 1 -21.39 27.89 -23.51
N ALA A 2 -21.53 29.07 -22.88
CA ALA A 2 -21.01 29.32 -21.52
C ALA A 2 -21.77 28.58 -20.39
N SER A 3 -23.08 28.33 -20.56
CA SER A 3 -23.91 27.62 -19.56
C SER A 3 -23.45 26.18 -19.30
N ASN A 4 -23.08 25.42 -20.35
CA ASN A 4 -22.61 24.03 -20.21
C ASN A 4 -21.21 23.88 -19.58
N ARG A 5 -20.37 24.93 -19.58
CA ARG A 5 -19.08 24.88 -18.84
C ARG A 5 -19.30 25.04 -17.34
N SER A 6 -20.28 25.83 -16.90
CA SER A 6 -20.53 26.06 -15.48
C SER A 6 -21.06 24.82 -14.74
N SER A 7 -21.88 24.00 -15.41
CA SER A 7 -22.41 22.74 -14.86
C SER A 7 -21.36 21.62 -14.83
N ALA A 8 -20.46 21.55 -15.82
CA ALA A 8 -19.36 20.60 -15.82
C ALA A 8 -18.31 20.91 -14.75
N ILE A 9 -18.01 22.20 -14.51
CA ILE A 9 -17.06 22.65 -13.48
C ILE A 9 -17.62 22.41 -12.07
N THR A 10 -18.92 22.57 -11.87
CA THR A 10 -19.57 22.29 -10.56
C THR A 10 -19.66 20.79 -10.26
N GLY A 11 -19.95 19.94 -11.26
CA GLY A 11 -19.95 18.49 -11.10
C GLY A 11 -18.58 17.91 -10.69
N HIS A 12 -17.49 18.37 -11.31
CA HIS A 12 -16.13 17.93 -10.98
C HIS A 12 -15.69 18.32 -9.56
N ARG A 13 -16.12 19.51 -9.08
CA ARG A 13 -15.74 20.02 -7.74
C ARG A 13 -16.41 19.27 -6.60
N VAL A 14 -17.63 18.78 -6.80
CA VAL A 14 -18.33 17.97 -5.79
C VAL A 14 -17.84 16.52 -5.82
N PHE A 15 -17.59 15.97 -6.99
CA PHE A 15 -17.24 14.56 -7.15
C PHE A 15 -15.85 14.20 -6.59
N ALA A 16 -14.84 15.04 -6.80
CA ALA A 16 -13.47 14.74 -6.36
C ALA A 16 -13.32 14.57 -4.83
N PRO A 17 -13.91 15.43 -3.97
CA PRO A 17 -13.96 15.20 -2.54
C PRO A 17 -14.67 13.90 -2.15
N PHE A 18 -15.79 13.54 -2.79
CA PHE A 18 -16.48 12.28 -2.47
C PHE A 18 -15.62 11.05 -2.78
N VAL A 19 -14.91 11.06 -3.91
CA VAL A 19 -14.00 9.98 -4.33
C VAL A 19 -12.79 9.86 -3.39
N THR A 20 -12.37 10.93 -2.71
CA THR A 20 -11.27 10.86 -1.73
C THR A 20 -11.75 10.55 -0.31
N TRP A 21 -12.92 11.06 0.09
CA TRP A 21 -13.52 10.84 1.42
C TRP A 21 -13.89 9.39 1.67
N ILE A 22 -14.59 8.75 0.72
CA ILE A 22 -15.10 7.38 0.92
C ILE A 22 -13.95 6.38 1.15
N PRO A 23 -12.92 6.30 0.28
CA PRO A 23 -11.78 5.41 0.50
C PRO A 23 -10.95 5.82 1.73
N GLY A 24 -10.82 7.12 2.01
CA GLY A 24 -10.08 7.61 3.18
C GLY A 24 -10.69 7.16 4.51
N VAL A 25 -12.00 7.38 4.69
CA VAL A 25 -12.70 7.01 5.93
C VAL A 25 -12.86 5.50 6.06
N LEU A 26 -13.36 4.82 5.02
CA LEU A 26 -13.53 3.38 5.04
C LEU A 26 -12.19 2.66 5.21
N GLY A 27 -11.16 3.12 4.50
CA GLY A 27 -9.80 2.60 4.62
C GLY A 27 -9.21 2.81 6.01
N SER A 28 -9.42 3.97 6.62
CA SER A 28 -8.95 4.23 7.99
C SER A 28 -9.61 3.28 9.00
N LEU A 29 -10.94 3.13 8.94
CA LEU A 29 -11.68 2.22 9.82
C LEU A 29 -11.26 0.76 9.62
N ALA A 30 -11.12 0.33 8.36
CA ALA A 30 -10.70 -1.03 8.03
C ALA A 30 -9.28 -1.33 8.51
N ASN A 31 -8.34 -0.39 8.34
CA ASN A 31 -6.97 -0.55 8.82
C ASN A 31 -6.88 -0.56 10.35
N ILE A 32 -7.66 0.29 11.06
CA ILE A 32 -7.74 0.23 12.53
C ILE A 32 -8.24 -1.14 12.99
N ALA A 33 -9.31 -1.65 12.37
CA ALA A 33 -9.85 -2.98 12.68
C ALA A 33 -8.80 -4.08 12.42
N ALA A 34 -8.09 -4.02 11.28
CA ALA A 34 -7.04 -4.95 10.93
C ALA A 34 -5.89 -4.95 11.95
N ILE A 35 -5.41 -3.77 12.36
CA ILE A 35 -4.38 -3.63 13.41
C ILE A 35 -4.85 -4.31 14.71
N ILE A 36 -6.06 -4.02 15.17
CA ILE A 36 -6.60 -4.60 16.41
C ILE A 36 -6.65 -6.13 16.30
N VAL A 37 -7.15 -6.67 15.20
CA VAL A 37 -7.26 -8.12 14.97
C VAL A 37 -5.88 -8.77 14.93
N HIS A 38 -4.95 -8.22 14.15
CA HIS A 38 -3.62 -8.79 13.98
C HIS A 38 -2.76 -8.68 15.24
N CYS A 39 -2.85 -7.57 16.00
CA CYS A 39 -2.19 -7.43 17.29
C CYS A 39 -2.74 -8.41 18.33
N LYS A 40 -4.06 -8.59 18.42
CA LYS A 40 -4.68 -9.58 19.32
C LYS A 40 -4.21 -10.99 18.97
N ARG A 41 -4.16 -11.33 17.68
CA ARG A 41 -3.70 -12.63 17.19
C ARG A 41 -2.22 -12.88 17.49
N PHE A 42 -1.38 -11.87 17.25
CA PHE A 42 0.05 -11.92 17.58
C PHE A 42 0.28 -12.16 19.08
N ARG A 43 -0.45 -11.44 19.94
CA ARG A 43 -0.36 -11.62 21.40
C ARG A 43 -0.80 -13.02 21.83
N LYS A 44 -1.92 -13.52 21.29
CA LYS A 44 -2.42 -14.89 21.59
C LYS A 44 -1.38 -15.94 21.20
N ASN A 45 -0.83 -15.85 19.99
CA ASN A 45 0.16 -16.81 19.50
C ASN A 45 1.45 -16.79 20.32
N THR A 46 1.92 -15.61 20.72
CA THR A 46 3.15 -15.47 21.53
C THR A 46 3.00 -16.12 22.91
N ASN A 47 1.85 -15.92 23.57
CA ASN A 47 1.58 -16.51 24.87
C ASN A 47 1.46 -18.04 24.81
N THR A 48 0.89 -18.59 23.73
CA THR A 48 0.80 -20.04 23.52
C THR A 48 2.17 -20.65 23.29
N VAL A 49 3.02 -20.03 22.47
CA VAL A 49 4.38 -20.52 22.19
C VAL A 49 5.21 -20.58 23.48
N GLN A 50 5.15 -19.54 24.33
CA GLN A 50 5.87 -19.54 25.62
C GLN A 50 5.40 -20.63 26.60
N ARG A 51 4.10 -20.94 26.63
CA ARG A 51 3.59 -22.04 27.48
C ARG A 51 4.02 -23.41 26.94
N VAL A 52 3.92 -23.64 25.63
CA VAL A 52 4.24 -24.94 25.02
C VAL A 52 5.74 -25.21 25.02
N SER A 53 6.59 -24.19 24.83
CA SER A 53 8.05 -24.34 24.91
C SER A 53 8.53 -24.74 26.33
N SER A 54 7.73 -24.47 27.36
CA SER A 54 8.03 -24.91 28.73
C SER A 54 7.60 -26.35 29.03
N ILE A 55 6.75 -26.96 28.19
CA ILE A 55 6.10 -28.24 28.49
C ILE A 55 6.54 -29.37 27.54
N HIS A 56 6.81 -29.12 26.26
CA HIS A 56 7.14 -30.18 25.29
C HIS A 56 8.20 -29.76 24.27
N HIS A 57 9.38 -30.37 24.36
CA HIS A 57 10.47 -30.17 23.43
C HIS A 57 10.30 -30.93 22.09
N ASN A 58 9.22 -31.71 21.90
CA ASN A 58 9.29 -32.82 20.95
C ASN A 58 8.14 -33.05 19.96
N ASN A 59 7.23 -32.10 19.66
CA ASN A 59 6.34 -32.31 18.50
C ASN A 59 5.84 -31.03 17.80
N GLY A 60 6.42 -30.76 16.63
CA GLY A 60 5.71 -30.50 15.36
C GLY A 60 4.98 -29.18 15.13
N ASN A 61 4.13 -28.71 16.05
CA ASN A 61 3.12 -27.70 15.69
C ASN A 61 3.56 -26.29 16.07
N ARG A 62 4.52 -25.74 15.31
CA ARG A 62 5.00 -24.35 15.46
C ARG A 62 4.03 -23.37 14.79
N LEU A 63 3.14 -22.79 15.58
CA LEU A 63 2.16 -21.79 15.15
C LEU A 63 2.82 -20.53 14.57
N HIS A 64 2.42 -20.16 13.34
CA HIS A 64 2.92 -19.01 12.59
C HIS A 64 2.47 -17.66 13.19
N ALA A 65 3.22 -17.11 14.16
CA ALA A 65 2.99 -15.77 14.71
C ALA A 65 3.45 -14.63 13.77
N THR A 66 4.41 -14.91 12.91
CA THR A 66 5.11 -13.92 12.07
C THR A 66 4.23 -13.22 11.02
N PRO A 67 3.32 -13.90 10.29
CA PRO A 67 2.49 -13.23 9.29
C PRO A 67 1.56 -12.17 9.89
N SER A 68 1.09 -12.39 11.12
CA SER A 68 0.22 -11.42 11.79
C SER A 68 0.99 -10.15 12.21
N TYR A 69 2.28 -10.26 12.52
CA TYR A 69 3.12 -9.11 12.84
C TYR A 69 3.33 -8.22 11.62
N LEU A 70 3.71 -8.83 10.48
CA LEU A 70 3.91 -8.10 9.23
C LEU A 70 2.63 -7.46 8.70
N LEU A 71 1.49 -8.15 8.82
CA LEU A 71 0.18 -7.60 8.45
C LEU A 71 -0.25 -6.41 9.33
N ALA A 72 0.11 -6.41 10.62
CA ALA A 72 -0.15 -5.25 11.48
C ALA A 72 0.68 -4.03 11.06
N HIS A 73 1.93 -4.22 10.66
CA HIS A 73 2.78 -3.14 10.12
C HIS A 73 2.30 -2.61 8.78
N LEU A 74 1.86 -3.51 7.87
CA LEU A 74 1.23 -3.10 6.62
C LEU A 74 -0.02 -2.25 6.90
N ALA A 75 -0.93 -2.73 7.74
CA ALA A 75 -2.15 -2.02 8.10
C ALA A 75 -1.87 -0.66 8.78
N PHE A 76 -0.79 -0.56 9.57
CA PHE A 76 -0.36 0.71 10.15
C PHE A 76 0.18 1.70 9.10
N ALA A 77 0.97 1.23 8.13
CA ALA A 77 1.43 2.06 7.01
C ALA A 77 0.24 2.54 6.15
N ASP A 78 -0.70 1.64 5.86
CA ASP A 78 -1.91 1.94 5.09
C ASP A 78 -2.88 2.88 5.84
N LEU A 79 -2.95 2.78 7.18
CA LEU A 79 -3.68 3.73 8.01
C LEU A 79 -3.14 5.16 7.83
N ILE A 80 -1.82 5.33 7.82
CA ILE A 80 -1.20 6.65 7.60
C ILE A 80 -1.56 7.17 6.20
N GLY A 81 -1.54 6.30 5.19
CA GLY A 81 -1.88 6.66 3.80
C GLY A 81 -3.35 7.02 3.60
N THR A 82 -4.26 6.32 4.28
CA THR A 82 -5.71 6.58 4.23
C THR A 82 -6.09 7.80 5.07
N PHE A 83 -5.39 8.05 6.18
CA PHE A 83 -5.51 9.31 6.93
C PHE A 83 -5.09 10.51 6.09
N TYR A 84 -4.01 10.40 5.31
CA TYR A 84 -3.62 11.43 4.35
C TYR A 84 -4.76 11.76 3.37
N MET A 85 -5.45 10.74 2.83
CA MET A 85 -6.61 10.94 1.94
C MET A 85 -7.74 11.72 2.61
N THR A 86 -8.09 11.36 3.84
CA THR A 86 -9.12 12.08 4.60
C THR A 86 -8.70 13.53 4.87
N ALA A 87 -7.42 13.76 5.19
CA ALA A 87 -6.91 15.10 5.46
C ALA A 87 -6.93 16.00 4.22
N ILE A 88 -6.48 15.52 3.05
CA ILE A 88 -6.55 16.32 1.81
C ILE A 88 -8.00 16.59 1.41
N ALA A 89 -8.90 15.64 1.61
CA ALA A 89 -10.32 15.80 1.28
C ALA A 89 -11.00 16.83 2.21
N ALA A 90 -10.62 16.87 3.48
CA ALA A 90 -11.09 17.90 4.42
C ALA A 90 -10.57 19.29 4.05
N VAL A 91 -9.31 19.38 3.61
CA VAL A 91 -8.70 20.63 3.18
C VAL A 91 -9.33 21.14 1.89
N ASP A 92 -9.55 20.28 0.90
CA ASP A 92 -10.18 20.67 -0.37
C ASP A 92 -11.56 21.30 -0.12
N VAL A 93 -12.36 20.71 0.78
CA VAL A 93 -13.66 21.27 1.20
C VAL A 93 -13.49 22.61 1.93
N TYR A 94 -12.49 22.73 2.79
CA TYR A 94 -12.21 23.97 3.53
C TYR A 94 -11.80 25.11 2.60
N LEU A 95 -10.86 24.86 1.67
CA LEU A 95 -10.36 25.84 0.73
C LEU A 95 -11.44 26.27 -0.27
N ASP A 96 -12.25 25.34 -0.78
CA ASP A 96 -13.34 25.68 -1.70
C ASP A 96 -14.39 26.57 -1.01
N ARG A 97 -14.71 26.29 0.26
CA ARG A 97 -15.62 27.12 1.06
C ARG A 97 -15.08 28.53 1.33
N GLN A 98 -13.77 28.67 1.54
CA GLN A 98 -13.12 29.96 1.79
C GLN A 98 -13.00 30.82 0.52
N SER A 99 -12.82 30.22 -0.65
CA SER A 99 -12.68 30.95 -1.93
C SER A 99 -14.00 31.40 -2.55
N TYR A 100 -15.13 30.78 -2.19
CA TYR A 100 -16.44 31.10 -2.75
C TYR A 100 -16.96 32.54 -2.46
N PRO A 101 -16.82 33.10 -1.24
CA PRO A 101 -17.38 34.43 -0.95
C PRO A 101 -16.57 35.61 -1.53
N SER A 102 -15.27 35.46 -1.77
CA SER A 102 -14.37 36.56 -2.15
C SER A 102 -13.81 36.45 -3.57
N ASN A 103 -14.03 35.33 -4.26
CA ASN A 103 -13.34 34.96 -5.51
C ASN A 103 -11.79 35.03 -5.40
N ASP A 104 -11.29 35.12 -4.17
CA ASP A 104 -9.87 35.22 -3.86
C ASP A 104 -9.30 33.80 -3.71
N ARG A 105 -8.30 33.49 -4.54
CA ARG A 105 -7.59 32.21 -4.52
C ARG A 105 -6.29 32.26 -3.74
N SER A 106 -5.97 33.39 -3.10
CA SER A 106 -4.76 33.60 -2.28
C SER A 106 -4.46 32.43 -1.32
N GLN A 107 -5.51 31.84 -0.71
CA GLN A 107 -5.37 30.72 0.23
C GLN A 107 -4.88 29.43 -0.42
N TYR A 108 -5.28 29.14 -1.66
CA TYR A 108 -4.78 27.98 -2.39
C TYR A 108 -3.28 28.10 -2.70
N TYR A 109 -2.76 29.32 -2.85
CA TYR A 109 -1.33 29.56 -3.06
C TYR A 109 -0.52 29.46 -1.76
N GLN A 110 -1.12 29.79 -0.61
CA GLN A 110 -0.45 29.67 0.69
C GLN A 110 -0.45 28.24 1.23
N TRP A 111 -1.45 27.44 0.87
CA TRP A 111 -1.63 26.08 1.35
C TRP A 111 -0.39 25.16 1.17
N PRO A 112 0.22 25.07 -0.03
CA PRO A 112 1.41 24.24 -0.27
C PRO A 112 2.63 24.58 0.60
N ASN A 113 2.67 25.81 1.15
CA ASN A 113 3.75 26.32 2.00
C ASN A 113 3.41 26.21 3.50
N SER A 114 2.20 25.79 3.85
CA SER A 114 1.79 25.60 5.23
C SER A 114 2.53 24.43 5.89
N SER A 115 2.82 24.56 7.19
CA SER A 115 3.42 23.48 7.98
C SER A 115 2.57 22.21 7.97
N PHE A 116 1.24 22.35 7.91
CA PHE A 116 0.34 21.21 7.85
C PHE A 116 0.47 20.45 6.52
N CYS A 117 0.60 21.15 5.37
CA CYS A 117 0.87 20.49 4.10
C CYS A 117 2.23 19.78 4.08
N ALA A 118 3.25 20.33 4.73
CA ALA A 118 4.55 19.67 4.88
C ALA A 118 4.44 18.36 5.68
N VAL A 119 3.65 18.33 6.76
CA VAL A 119 3.37 17.11 7.52
C VAL A 119 2.64 16.08 6.66
N LEU A 120 1.64 16.49 5.89
CA LEU A 120 0.91 15.59 4.98
C LEU A 120 1.81 15.00 3.90
N ARG A 121 2.71 15.80 3.31
CA ARG A 121 3.73 15.33 2.37
C ARG A 121 4.65 14.28 3.00
N PHE A 122 5.10 14.53 4.23
CA PHE A 122 5.92 13.58 4.98
C PHE A 122 5.19 12.25 5.20
N LEU A 123 3.96 12.30 5.73
CA LEU A 123 3.14 11.11 6.00
C LEU A 123 2.82 10.32 4.72
N ASN A 124 2.54 11.02 3.62
CA ASN A 124 2.32 10.39 2.32
C ASN A 124 3.53 9.58 1.86
N CYS A 125 4.74 10.15 2.00
CA CYS A 125 5.98 9.47 1.60
C CYS A 125 6.28 8.27 2.49
N VAL A 126 6.20 8.44 3.82
CA VAL A 126 6.43 7.37 4.79
C VAL A 126 5.47 6.21 4.56
N SER A 127 4.16 6.48 4.48
CA SER A 127 3.14 5.45 4.29
C SER A 127 3.37 4.64 3.02
N THR A 128 3.70 5.30 1.92
CA THR A 128 3.95 4.63 0.65
C THR A 128 5.18 3.74 0.68
N ILE A 129 6.33 4.24 1.13
CA ILE A 129 7.57 3.45 1.16
C ILE A 129 7.41 2.26 2.10
N ALA A 130 6.82 2.47 3.27
CA ALA A 130 6.58 1.41 4.23
C ALA A 130 5.60 0.35 3.70
N SER A 131 4.47 0.77 3.13
CA SER A 131 3.43 -0.14 2.62
C SER A 131 3.96 -1.01 1.48
N SER A 132 4.63 -0.43 0.48
CA SER A 132 5.19 -1.20 -0.64
C SER A 132 6.28 -2.17 -0.16
N SER A 133 7.14 -1.75 0.76
CA SER A 133 8.16 -2.62 1.38
C SER A 133 7.53 -3.79 2.12
N PHE A 134 6.49 -3.54 2.92
CA PHE A 134 5.81 -4.59 3.67
C PHE A 134 5.06 -5.55 2.76
N ALA A 135 4.45 -5.08 1.66
CA ALA A 135 3.84 -5.95 0.66
C ALA A 135 4.86 -6.93 0.06
N VAL A 136 6.06 -6.46 -0.30
CA VAL A 136 7.16 -7.34 -0.77
C VAL A 136 7.56 -8.33 0.31
N LEU A 137 7.75 -7.87 1.55
CA LEU A 137 8.19 -8.74 2.64
C LEU A 137 7.15 -9.82 2.97
N ILE A 138 5.85 -9.49 2.91
CA ILE A 138 4.74 -10.44 3.07
C ILE A 138 4.73 -11.46 1.92
N ALA A 139 4.96 -11.02 0.68
CA ALA A 139 5.05 -11.93 -0.46
C ALA A 139 6.22 -12.91 -0.30
N ILE A 140 7.40 -12.43 0.14
CA ILE A 140 8.57 -13.28 0.43
C ILE A 140 8.29 -14.24 1.59
N GLU A 141 7.66 -13.79 2.67
CA GLU A 141 7.30 -14.68 3.78
C GLU A 141 6.35 -15.77 3.31
N ARG A 142 5.31 -15.42 2.55
CA ARG A 142 4.35 -16.38 1.99
C ARG A 142 5.02 -17.36 1.05
N SER A 143 5.96 -16.91 0.22
CA SER A 143 6.69 -17.81 -0.68
C SER A 143 7.57 -18.79 0.09
N LYS A 144 8.26 -18.34 1.15
CA LYS A 144 9.03 -19.22 2.04
C LYS A 144 8.15 -20.26 2.71
N LEU A 145 7.02 -19.84 3.29
CA LEU A 145 6.07 -20.73 3.97
C LEU A 145 5.53 -21.84 3.05
N ILE A 146 5.25 -21.49 1.78
CA ILE A 146 4.66 -22.42 0.82
C ILE A 146 5.70 -23.33 0.16
N LEU A 147 6.86 -22.77 -0.22
CA LEU A 147 7.86 -23.47 -1.05
C LEU A 147 8.89 -24.21 -0.22
N HIS A 148 9.28 -23.64 0.92
CA HIS A 148 10.34 -24.15 1.77
C HIS A 148 9.78 -24.38 3.17
N TYR A 149 9.02 -25.46 3.33
CA TYR A 149 8.52 -25.93 4.64
C TYR A 149 9.65 -26.27 5.65
N ARG A 150 10.92 -26.18 5.23
CA ARG A 150 12.08 -26.50 6.08
C ARG A 150 12.15 -25.54 7.27
N ALA A 151 12.11 -26.13 8.46
CA ALA A 151 12.10 -25.46 9.75
C ALA A 151 13.35 -24.59 9.95
N LEU A 152 13.28 -23.30 9.59
CA LEU A 152 14.15 -22.31 10.22
C LEU A 152 13.84 -22.29 11.72
N SER A 153 14.89 -22.13 12.54
CA SER A 153 14.76 -21.82 13.97
C SER A 153 13.89 -20.58 14.12
N TRP A 154 12.75 -20.74 14.81
CA TRP A 154 11.74 -19.68 14.98
C TRP A 154 12.31 -18.41 15.61
N GLN A 155 13.33 -18.56 16.46
CA GLN A 155 13.96 -17.48 17.20
C GLN A 155 14.82 -16.58 16.29
N ASP A 156 15.65 -17.16 15.42
CA ASP A 156 16.50 -16.41 14.48
C ASP A 156 15.66 -15.71 13.40
N TYR A 157 14.57 -16.35 12.98
CA TYR A 157 13.64 -15.78 12.01
C TYR A 157 12.89 -14.56 12.57
N ARG A 158 12.46 -14.61 13.84
CA ARG A 158 11.77 -13.50 14.50
C ARG A 158 12.66 -12.27 14.64
N ILE A 159 13.91 -12.44 15.09
CA ILE A 159 14.86 -11.33 15.24
C ILE A 159 15.11 -10.70 13.87
N THR A 160 15.36 -11.52 12.84
CA THR A 160 15.56 -11.03 11.47
C THR A 160 14.39 -10.15 11.00
N ILE A 161 13.15 -10.55 11.24
CA ILE A 161 11.98 -9.77 10.83
C ILE A 161 11.81 -8.48 11.64
N LEU A 162 12.08 -8.51 12.94
CA LEU A 162 12.09 -7.30 13.76
C LEU A 162 13.13 -6.28 13.25
N VAL A 163 14.33 -6.75 12.92
CA VAL A 163 15.40 -5.90 12.39
C VAL A 163 15.02 -5.35 11.01
N ILE A 164 14.57 -6.19 10.08
CA ILE A 164 14.16 -5.74 8.73
C ILE A 164 13.01 -4.74 8.81
N THR A 165 11.98 -5.00 9.62
CA THR A 165 10.86 -4.08 9.78
C THR A 165 11.30 -2.73 10.35
N SER A 166 12.22 -2.73 11.33
CA SER A 166 12.81 -1.50 11.85
C SER A 166 13.59 -0.73 10.78
N ILE A 167 14.38 -1.43 9.96
CA ILE A 167 15.15 -0.82 8.85
C ILE A 167 14.20 -0.17 7.83
N ILE A 168 13.11 -0.84 7.47
CA ILE A 168 12.10 -0.29 6.54
C ILE A 168 11.55 1.04 7.06
N TRP A 169 11.15 1.10 8.34
CA TRP A 169 10.66 2.34 8.95
C TRP A 169 11.71 3.45 8.96
N MET A 170 12.95 3.12 9.32
CA MET A 170 14.04 4.09 9.32
C MET A 170 14.30 4.67 7.93
N ILE A 171 14.37 3.82 6.89
CA ILE A 171 14.55 4.26 5.50
C ILE A 171 13.38 5.15 5.06
N ALA A 172 12.14 4.76 5.37
CA ALA A 172 10.95 5.54 5.02
C ALA A 172 10.97 6.93 5.68
N ILE A 173 11.30 7.00 6.97
CA ILE A 173 11.37 8.26 7.73
C ILE A 173 12.50 9.16 7.22
N ILE A 174 13.70 8.62 7.01
CA ILE A 174 14.85 9.38 6.51
C ILE A 174 14.54 9.95 5.12
N THR A 175 14.04 9.11 4.21
CA THR A 175 13.70 9.54 2.85
C THR A 175 12.63 10.61 2.87
N ALA A 176 11.53 10.41 3.62
CA ALA A 176 10.46 11.40 3.73
C ALA A 176 10.94 12.72 4.34
N SER A 177 11.84 12.67 5.33
CA SER A 177 12.43 13.86 5.94
C SER A 177 13.26 14.66 4.94
N ILE A 178 14.14 13.99 4.20
CA ILE A 178 14.98 14.61 3.17
C ILE A 178 14.10 15.32 2.13
N VAL A 179 13.11 14.61 1.57
CA VAL A 179 12.24 15.17 0.53
C VAL A 179 11.39 16.33 1.09
N THR A 180 10.91 16.25 2.33
CA THR A 180 10.15 17.34 2.98
C THR A 180 11.01 18.59 3.21
N ILE A 181 12.25 18.41 3.68
CA ILE A 181 13.18 19.51 3.92
C ILE A 181 13.56 20.17 2.60
N LEU A 182 13.95 19.38 1.59
CA LEU A 182 14.30 19.87 0.25
C LEU A 182 13.12 20.58 -0.41
N SER A 183 11.91 20.05 -0.26
CA SER A 183 10.71 20.72 -0.74
C SER A 183 10.60 22.11 -0.13
N ARG A 184 10.70 22.24 1.20
CA ARG A 184 10.55 23.54 1.88
C ARG A 184 11.66 24.55 1.56
N THR A 185 12.90 24.10 1.33
CA THR A 185 14.02 24.99 1.05
C THR A 185 14.07 25.44 -0.41
N LEU A 186 13.69 24.56 -1.34
CA LEU A 186 13.77 24.83 -2.78
C LEU A 186 12.48 25.46 -3.34
N THR A 187 11.34 25.34 -2.67
CA THR A 187 10.08 25.98 -3.08
C THR A 187 9.99 27.43 -2.61
N ARG A 188 10.87 28.28 -3.12
CA ARG A 188 10.51 29.70 -3.33
C ARG A 188 10.05 29.84 -4.77
N ILE A 189 8.86 29.32 -5.08
CA ILE A 189 8.30 29.42 -6.43
C ILE A 189 7.78 30.85 -6.58
N PRO A 190 8.20 31.62 -7.61
CA PRO A 190 7.56 32.88 -7.93
C PRO A 190 6.12 32.62 -8.35
N PHE A 191 5.21 33.43 -7.83
CA PHE A 191 3.78 33.42 -8.12
C PHE A 191 3.56 33.57 -9.62
N ASP A 192 3.31 32.47 -10.32
CA ASP A 192 2.91 32.53 -11.72
C ASP A 192 1.50 31.93 -11.84
N ASP A 193 0.58 32.72 -12.40
CA ASP A 193 -0.87 32.46 -12.43
C ASP A 193 -1.28 31.25 -13.30
N THR A 194 -0.31 30.54 -13.86
CA THR A 194 -0.50 29.40 -14.78
C THR A 194 -0.60 28.05 -14.08
N TYR A 195 -0.35 27.98 -12.77
CA TYR A 195 -0.49 26.72 -12.02
C TYR A 195 -1.94 26.47 -11.61
N ASP A 196 -2.54 25.42 -12.17
CA ASP A 196 -3.79 24.86 -11.66
C ASP A 196 -3.65 24.51 -10.17
N VAL A 197 -4.34 25.28 -9.35
CA VAL A 197 -4.32 25.20 -7.89
C VAL A 197 -5.14 23.99 -7.43
N ASN A 198 -4.47 23.02 -6.83
CA ASN A 198 -5.07 21.85 -6.20
C ASN A 198 -4.71 21.83 -4.70
N GLY A 199 -5.60 21.32 -3.85
CA GLY A 199 -5.30 21.15 -2.41
C GLY A 199 -4.37 19.98 -2.10
N LEU A 200 -3.80 19.33 -3.13
CA LEU A 200 -2.93 18.18 -2.98
C LEU A 200 -1.55 18.55 -2.43
N CYS A 201 -1.19 17.90 -1.33
CA CYS A 201 0.12 18.01 -0.71
C CYS A 201 1.08 16.96 -1.28
N ILE A 202 1.55 17.19 -2.51
CA ILE A 202 2.51 16.34 -3.21
C ILE A 202 3.77 17.10 -3.59
N TYR A 203 4.88 16.37 -3.78
CA TYR A 203 6.18 16.91 -4.17
C TYR A 203 6.28 17.25 -5.67
N LEU A 204 5.26 16.94 -6.47
CA LEU A 204 5.23 17.27 -7.90
C LEU A 204 4.73 18.69 -8.19
N ASN A 205 4.22 19.40 -7.19
CA ASN A 205 3.68 20.75 -7.38
C ASN A 205 4.77 21.84 -7.30
N THR A 206 6.04 21.44 -7.41
CA THR A 206 7.18 22.26 -7.04
C THR A 206 8.18 22.30 -8.19
N SER A 207 8.57 23.50 -8.61
CA SER A 207 9.27 23.81 -9.87
C SER A 207 10.74 23.38 -10.05
N PRO A 208 11.53 22.92 -9.06
CA PRO A 208 12.90 22.50 -9.34
C PRO A 208 12.96 21.08 -9.91
N GLU A 209 13.80 20.88 -10.93
CA GLU A 209 14.11 19.59 -11.56
C GLU A 209 14.47 18.50 -10.52
N ILE A 210 15.13 18.88 -9.43
CA ILE A 210 15.51 17.99 -8.32
C ILE A 210 14.27 17.33 -7.68
N LEU A 211 13.18 18.07 -7.50
CA LEU A 211 11.95 17.50 -6.90
C LEU A 211 11.24 16.57 -7.88
N PHE A 212 11.32 16.86 -9.18
CA PHE A 212 10.85 15.96 -10.24
C PHE A 212 11.62 14.63 -10.26
N TYR A 213 12.95 14.67 -10.19
CA TYR A 213 13.77 13.45 -10.10
C TYR A 213 13.45 12.66 -8.82
N SER A 214 13.31 13.33 -7.68
CA SER A 214 12.97 12.65 -6.42
C SER A 214 11.61 11.96 -6.46
N ALA A 215 10.60 12.61 -7.05
CA ALA A 215 9.27 12.04 -7.26
C ALA A 215 9.32 10.85 -8.22
N THR A 216 10.12 10.94 -9.29
CA THR A 216 10.30 9.86 -10.26
C THR A 216 10.99 8.65 -9.65
N CYS A 217 12.07 8.84 -8.89
CA CYS A 217 12.73 7.75 -8.16
C CYS A 217 11.80 7.09 -7.14
N TYR A 218 11.00 7.88 -6.44
CA TYR A 218 9.99 7.39 -5.50
C TYR A 218 8.91 6.54 -6.20
N LEU A 219 8.39 7.00 -7.34
CA LEU A 219 7.42 6.25 -8.14
C LEU A 219 8.05 4.97 -8.72
N ALA A 220 9.29 5.04 -9.21
CA ALA A 220 10.03 3.88 -9.72
C ALA A 220 10.27 2.83 -8.64
N TYR A 221 10.65 3.24 -7.43
CA TYR A 221 10.82 2.33 -6.29
C TYR A 221 9.53 1.57 -5.97
N CYS A 222 8.40 2.28 -5.95
CA CYS A 222 7.11 1.65 -5.71
C CYS A 222 6.77 0.68 -6.85
N PHE A 223 6.91 1.09 -8.11
CA PHE A 223 6.69 0.25 -9.27
C PHE A 223 7.50 -1.06 -9.19
N ILE A 224 8.81 -0.97 -8.91
CA ILE A 224 9.69 -2.15 -8.75
C ILE A 224 9.19 -3.05 -7.62
N SER A 225 8.80 -2.47 -6.48
CA SER A 225 8.30 -3.22 -5.34
C SER A 225 7.05 -4.04 -5.70
N TYR A 226 6.10 -3.44 -6.42
CA TYR A 226 4.89 -4.15 -6.86
C TYR A 226 5.18 -5.19 -7.95
N CYS A 227 6.11 -4.93 -8.88
CA CYS A 227 6.58 -5.95 -9.82
C CYS A 227 7.16 -7.17 -9.08
N LEU A 228 7.94 -6.95 -8.02
CA LEU A 228 8.47 -8.03 -7.20
C LEU A 228 7.35 -8.83 -6.52
N VAL A 229 6.32 -8.17 -5.98
CA VAL A 229 5.15 -8.83 -5.41
C VAL A 229 4.47 -9.74 -6.44
N ILE A 230 4.20 -9.22 -7.64
CA ILE A 230 3.57 -9.98 -8.74
C ILE A 230 4.42 -11.18 -9.14
N ILE A 231 5.74 -10.99 -9.32
CA ILE A 231 6.67 -12.06 -9.69
C ILE A 231 6.69 -13.16 -8.62
N ILE A 232 6.73 -12.79 -7.34
CA ILE A 232 6.74 -13.75 -6.24
C ILE A 232 5.43 -14.55 -6.21
N TYR A 233 4.27 -13.89 -6.36
CA TYR A 233 2.99 -14.58 -6.41
C TYR A 233 2.84 -15.47 -7.65
N ALA A 234 3.30 -15.02 -8.81
CA ALA A 234 3.34 -15.84 -10.01
C ALA A 234 4.21 -17.09 -9.81
N HIS A 235 5.38 -16.93 -9.17
CA HIS A 235 6.25 -18.05 -8.80
C HIS A 235 5.56 -19.01 -7.83
N ILE A 236 4.89 -18.52 -6.78
CA ILE A 236 4.10 -19.35 -5.85
C ILE A 236 3.04 -20.17 -6.61
N ILE A 237 2.27 -19.53 -7.49
CA ILE A 237 1.22 -20.19 -8.29
C ILE A 237 1.82 -21.26 -9.20
N PHE A 238 2.92 -20.92 -9.90
CA PHE A 238 3.59 -21.83 -10.82
C PHE A 238 4.12 -23.08 -10.10
N THR A 239 4.83 -22.89 -8.98
CA THR A 239 5.36 -24.03 -8.22
C THR A 239 4.24 -24.89 -7.64
N LEU A 240 3.16 -24.29 -7.13
CA LEU A 240 1.98 -25.03 -6.68
C LEU A 240 1.31 -25.82 -7.80
N GLY A 241 1.35 -25.32 -9.04
CA GLY A 241 0.88 -26.03 -10.23
C GLY A 241 1.77 -27.22 -10.61
N TRP A 242 3.09 -27.04 -10.57
CA TRP A 242 4.07 -28.06 -10.93
C TRP A 242 4.19 -29.19 -9.91
N CYS A 243 4.27 -28.90 -8.60
CA CYS A 243 4.42 -29.92 -7.56
C CYS A 243 3.27 -30.94 -7.56
N GLN A 244 2.10 -30.60 -8.11
CA GLN A 244 0.95 -31.52 -8.18
C GLN A 244 1.05 -32.54 -9.31
N GLN A 245 1.82 -32.28 -10.36
CA GLN A 245 2.05 -33.28 -11.41
C GLN A 245 3.01 -34.38 -10.94
N SER A 246 3.71 -34.16 -9.84
CA SER A 246 4.82 -35.00 -9.36
C SER A 246 4.49 -35.84 -8.11
N ILE A 247 3.26 -35.85 -7.59
CA ILE A 247 2.89 -36.66 -6.41
C ILE A 247 2.42 -38.05 -6.86
N PRO A 248 3.24 -39.12 -6.73
CA PRO A 248 2.81 -40.47 -7.02
C PRO A 248 1.76 -40.92 -5.99
N SER A 249 0.72 -41.60 -6.48
CA SER A 249 -0.53 -42.03 -5.81
C SER A 249 -0.39 -42.98 -4.59
N ARG A 250 0.73 -43.02 -3.85
CA ARG A 250 1.08 -44.13 -2.95
C ARG A 250 0.94 -43.91 -1.44
N GLN A 251 0.47 -42.78 -0.93
CA GLN A 251 0.24 -42.60 0.52
C GLN A 251 -1.21 -42.20 0.87
N HIS A 252 -1.98 -43.19 1.31
CA HIS A 252 -3.42 -43.10 1.58
C HIS A 252 -3.79 -42.17 2.76
N HIS A 253 -2.89 -41.95 3.73
CA HIS A 253 -3.13 -41.01 4.85
C HIS A 253 -2.87 -39.54 4.49
N SER A 254 -1.96 -39.24 3.55
CA SER A 254 -1.75 -37.86 3.06
C SER A 254 -2.80 -37.41 2.04
N ARG A 255 -3.67 -38.33 1.60
CA ARG A 255 -4.61 -38.10 0.50
C ARG A 255 -5.73 -37.14 0.90
N ASN A 256 -6.24 -37.22 2.14
CA ASN A 256 -7.30 -36.32 2.62
C ASN A 256 -6.77 -34.90 2.83
N ASP A 257 -5.58 -34.74 3.43
CA ASP A 257 -4.93 -33.43 3.59
C ASP A 257 -4.54 -32.82 2.24
N ALA A 258 -4.03 -33.64 1.31
CA ALA A 258 -3.71 -33.21 -0.05
C ALA A 258 -4.98 -32.80 -0.83
N ILE A 259 -6.10 -33.49 -0.64
CA ILE A 259 -7.40 -33.14 -1.25
C ILE A 259 -7.93 -31.84 -0.65
N LEU A 260 -7.82 -31.63 0.67
CA LEU A 260 -8.28 -30.42 1.36
C LEU A 260 -7.44 -29.19 0.96
N VAL A 261 -6.12 -29.31 0.94
CA VAL A 261 -5.23 -28.25 0.44
C VAL A 261 -5.52 -27.93 -1.03
N ARG A 262 -5.78 -28.95 -1.86
CA ARG A 262 -6.04 -28.81 -3.29
C ARG A 262 -7.39 -28.18 -3.61
N ASN A 263 -8.45 -28.58 -2.91
CA ASN A 263 -9.82 -28.20 -3.25
C ASN A 263 -10.30 -26.97 -2.49
N GLU A 264 -9.79 -26.74 -1.28
CA GLU A 264 -10.25 -25.61 -0.45
C GLU A 264 -9.22 -24.49 -0.39
N ILE A 265 -7.97 -24.76 -0.02
CA ILE A 265 -7.00 -23.68 0.27
C ILE A 265 -6.44 -23.04 -1.02
N ARG A 266 -6.17 -23.85 -2.04
CA ARG A 266 -5.62 -23.39 -3.32
C ARG A 266 -6.47 -22.34 -4.07
N PRO A 267 -7.77 -22.55 -4.33
CA PRO A 267 -8.56 -21.57 -5.08
C PRO A 267 -8.61 -20.21 -4.37
N TRP A 268 -8.69 -20.22 -3.04
CA TRP A 268 -8.57 -19.00 -2.24
C TRP A 268 -7.20 -18.34 -2.41
N LEU A 269 -6.11 -19.09 -2.29
CA LEU A 269 -4.76 -18.55 -2.44
C LEU A 269 -4.52 -17.93 -3.82
N ILE A 270 -5.00 -18.61 -4.88
CA ILE A 270 -4.94 -18.10 -6.26
C ILE A 270 -5.81 -16.84 -6.40
N PHE A 271 -7.03 -16.85 -5.87
CA PHE A 271 -7.91 -15.69 -5.90
C PHE A 271 -7.26 -14.48 -5.25
N PHE A 272 -6.63 -14.62 -4.08
CA PHE A 272 -5.95 -13.51 -3.41
C PHE A 272 -4.72 -13.03 -4.16
N ALA A 273 -3.92 -13.95 -4.69
CA ALA A 273 -2.76 -13.58 -5.51
C ALA A 273 -3.18 -12.79 -6.77
N ILE A 274 -4.27 -13.21 -7.43
CA ILE A 274 -4.87 -12.49 -8.55
C ILE A 274 -5.42 -11.13 -8.09
N ALA A 275 -6.14 -11.08 -6.96
CA ALA A 275 -6.69 -9.83 -6.43
C ALA A 275 -5.58 -8.82 -6.15
N ILE A 276 -4.51 -9.23 -5.47
CA ILE A 276 -3.31 -8.39 -5.20
C ILE A 276 -2.69 -7.94 -6.52
N ALA A 277 -2.46 -8.85 -7.46
CA ALA A 277 -1.86 -8.51 -8.74
C ALA A 277 -2.71 -7.53 -9.55
N ILE A 278 -4.04 -7.68 -9.56
CA ILE A 278 -4.96 -6.78 -10.24
C ILE A 278 -4.97 -5.41 -9.55
N THR A 279 -5.13 -5.37 -8.22
CA THR A 279 -5.17 -4.08 -7.51
C THR A 279 -3.85 -3.33 -7.67
N ASP A 280 -2.72 -4.02 -7.55
CA ASP A 280 -1.41 -3.42 -7.77
C ASP A 280 -1.23 -2.98 -9.23
N ALA A 281 -1.57 -3.81 -10.22
CA ALA A 281 -1.48 -3.43 -11.64
C ALA A 281 -2.36 -2.21 -11.96
N THR A 282 -3.59 -2.15 -11.46
CA THR A 282 -4.51 -1.02 -11.72
C THR A 282 -3.98 0.31 -11.17
N THR A 283 -3.17 0.27 -10.11
CA THR A 283 -2.59 1.49 -9.51
C THR A 283 -1.42 2.04 -10.30
N TRP A 284 -0.65 1.19 -10.99
CA TRP A 284 0.58 1.59 -11.69
C TRP A 284 0.46 1.67 -13.20
N LEU A 285 -0.47 0.92 -13.80
CA LEU A 285 -0.68 0.91 -15.25
C LEU A 285 -0.89 2.32 -15.83
N PRO A 286 -1.62 3.26 -15.18
CA PRO A 286 -1.71 4.63 -15.66
C PRO A 286 -0.37 5.35 -15.73
N LEU A 287 0.53 5.14 -14.75
CA LEU A 287 1.87 5.73 -14.75
C LEU A 287 2.73 5.14 -15.86
N SER A 288 2.76 3.81 -15.96
CA SER A 288 3.54 3.10 -16.96
C SER A 288 3.10 3.49 -18.38
N LEU A 289 1.78 3.60 -18.60
CA LEU A 289 1.22 4.03 -19.87
C LEU A 289 1.61 5.48 -20.18
N ALA A 290 1.55 6.39 -19.20
CA ALA A 290 1.95 7.77 -19.42
C ALA A 290 3.45 7.95 -19.74
N ILE A 291 4.32 7.19 -19.07
CA ILE A 291 5.76 7.18 -19.38
C ILE A 291 6.01 6.61 -20.78
N LEU A 292 5.31 5.53 -21.17
CA LEU A 292 5.46 4.92 -22.50
C LEU A 292 4.92 5.80 -23.64
N LEU A 293 3.89 6.61 -23.38
CA LEU A 293 3.26 7.52 -24.35
C LEU A 293 3.94 8.89 -24.44
N GLN A 294 4.99 9.16 -23.66
CA GLN A 294 5.76 10.41 -23.71
C GLN A 294 6.55 10.73 -25.00
N PRO A 295 6.88 9.83 -25.96
CA PRO A 295 7.80 10.17 -27.02
C PRO A 295 7.30 11.12 -28.13
N MET A 296 6.16 11.83 -27.99
CA MET A 296 5.59 12.58 -29.13
C MET A 296 5.45 14.10 -29.02
N GLU A 297 5.65 14.80 -27.89
CA GLU A 297 5.69 16.29 -27.88
C GLU A 297 6.19 16.88 -26.54
N ILE A 298 7.32 17.60 -26.54
CA ILE A 298 8.10 17.95 -25.32
C ILE A 298 7.41 18.98 -24.40
N ASN A 299 6.49 19.81 -24.90
CA ASN A 299 5.89 20.90 -24.09
C ASN A 299 4.46 20.61 -23.57
N GLN A 300 3.70 19.69 -24.20
CA GLN A 300 2.40 19.23 -23.66
C GLN A 300 2.54 18.05 -22.68
N THR A 301 3.73 17.46 -22.57
CA THR A 301 4.02 16.25 -21.80
C THR A 301 4.20 16.47 -20.30
N VAL A 302 4.61 17.66 -19.85
CA VAL A 302 4.84 17.93 -18.42
C VAL A 302 3.52 18.12 -17.66
N ALA A 303 2.57 18.85 -18.24
CA ALA A 303 1.25 19.07 -17.64
C ALA A 303 0.44 17.76 -17.55
N SER A 304 0.44 16.96 -18.64
CA SER A 304 -0.20 15.65 -18.66
C SER A 304 0.43 14.66 -17.67
N LEU A 305 1.77 14.63 -17.55
CA LEU A 305 2.46 13.81 -16.55
C LEU A 305 2.11 14.21 -15.11
N LYS A 306 1.93 15.51 -14.83
CA LYS A 306 1.48 16.00 -13.52
C LYS A 306 0.11 15.40 -13.15
N TYR A 307 -0.86 15.45 -14.06
CA TYR A 307 -2.20 14.89 -13.84
C TYR A 307 -2.22 13.37 -13.69
N VAL A 308 -1.41 12.66 -14.48
CA VAL A 308 -1.28 11.21 -14.35
C VAL A 308 -0.65 10.86 -13.00
N SER A 309 0.40 11.56 -12.59
CA SER A 309 1.07 11.30 -11.32
C SER A 309 0.16 11.54 -10.12
N ILE A 310 -0.69 12.59 -10.17
CA ILE A 310 -1.76 12.82 -9.18
C ILE A 310 -2.70 11.62 -9.13
N SER A 311 -3.18 11.17 -10.29
CA SER A 311 -4.12 10.05 -10.39
C SER A 311 -3.53 8.76 -9.82
N VAL A 312 -2.25 8.50 -10.10
CA VAL A 312 -1.50 7.34 -9.61
C VAL A 312 -1.35 7.38 -8.09
N ILE A 313 -1.02 8.54 -7.52
CA ILE A 313 -0.93 8.70 -6.06
C ILE A 313 -2.30 8.44 -5.41
N LEU A 314 -3.39 8.96 -5.98
CA LEU A 314 -4.74 8.74 -5.45
C LEU A 314 -5.15 7.26 -5.56
N LEU A 315 -4.94 6.62 -6.71
CA LEU A 315 -5.19 5.19 -6.92
C LEU A 315 -4.39 4.35 -5.93
N GLN A 316 -3.13 4.69 -5.70
CA GLN A 316 -2.30 4.03 -4.71
C GLN A 316 -2.90 4.10 -3.31
N LYS A 317 -3.48 5.24 -2.91
CA LYS A 317 -4.15 5.35 -1.60
C LYS A 317 -5.46 4.57 -1.56
N VAL A 318 -6.17 4.44 -2.68
CA VAL A 318 -7.31 3.53 -2.78
C VAL A 318 -6.85 2.08 -2.59
N ASN A 319 -5.70 1.67 -3.15
CA ASN A 319 -5.14 0.33 -2.92
C ASN A 319 -4.86 0.06 -1.44
N MET A 320 -4.27 1.03 -0.73
CA MET A 320 -4.05 0.95 0.71
C MET A 320 -5.36 0.80 1.52
N ALA A 321 -6.48 1.37 1.03
CA ALA A 321 -7.78 1.18 1.64
C ALA A 321 -8.36 -0.24 1.39
N ILE A 322 -7.97 -0.88 0.29
CA ILE A 322 -8.43 -2.21 -0.11
C ILE A 322 -7.64 -3.33 0.62
N HIS A 323 -6.36 -3.10 0.94
CA HIS A 323 -5.49 -4.09 1.56
C HIS A 323 -6.09 -4.83 2.77
N PRO A 324 -6.71 -4.16 3.78
CA PRO A 324 -7.34 -4.87 4.89
C PRO A 324 -8.31 -5.95 4.43
N PHE A 325 -9.15 -5.68 3.43
CA PHE A 325 -10.15 -6.62 2.95
C PHE A 325 -9.53 -7.85 2.27
N ILE A 326 -8.43 -7.65 1.53
CA ILE A 326 -7.70 -8.72 0.85
C ILE A 326 -6.95 -9.58 1.86
N TYR A 327 -6.26 -8.96 2.83
CA TYR A 327 -5.35 -9.65 3.73
C TYR A 327 -6.02 -10.19 5.00
N SER A 328 -7.15 -9.64 5.46
CA SER A 328 -7.84 -10.07 6.68
C SER A 328 -8.83 -11.22 6.46
N SER A 329 -9.48 -11.28 5.29
CA SER A 329 -10.51 -12.28 4.95
C SER A 329 -10.01 -13.75 5.01
N PRO A 330 -8.85 -14.13 4.43
CA PRO A 330 -8.44 -15.53 4.32
C PRO A 330 -8.00 -16.21 5.62
N ILE A 331 -7.35 -15.48 6.53
CA ILE A 331 -6.62 -16.11 7.65
C ILE A 331 -7.60 -16.55 8.75
N SER A 332 -8.82 -16.01 8.79
CA SER A 332 -9.85 -16.50 9.70
C SER A 332 -10.33 -17.90 9.29
N ASN A 333 -10.61 -18.12 8.00
CA ASN A 333 -11.09 -19.40 7.49
C ASN A 333 -9.99 -20.45 7.39
N VAL A 334 -8.80 -20.13 6.86
CA VAL A 334 -7.72 -21.12 6.71
C VAL A 334 -7.20 -21.62 8.06
N ASN A 335 -7.12 -20.75 9.09
CA ASN A 335 -6.75 -21.23 10.43
C ASN A 335 -7.86 -22.02 11.12
N ASN A 336 -9.14 -21.68 10.90
CA ASN A 336 -10.22 -22.49 11.44
C ASN A 336 -10.25 -23.89 10.80
N ILE A 337 -9.89 -23.99 9.52
CA ILE A 337 -9.77 -25.27 8.81
C ILE A 337 -8.55 -26.05 9.31
N LEU A 338 -7.36 -25.43 9.39
CA LEU A 338 -6.12 -26.09 9.85
C LEU A 338 -6.08 -26.45 11.35
N ILE A 339 -6.92 -25.82 12.18
CA ILE A 339 -7.02 -26.14 13.62
C ILE A 339 -8.05 -27.26 13.86
N ASN A 340 -9.03 -27.42 12.96
CA ASN A 340 -10.09 -28.42 13.08
C ASN A 340 -9.85 -29.69 12.24
N SER A 341 -8.78 -29.73 11.44
CA SER A 341 -8.25 -30.91 10.72
C SER A 341 -7.16 -31.59 11.54
#